data_AF-I3YZS6-F1
#
_entry.id   AF-I3YZS6-F1
#
_cell.length_a   1.000
_cell.length_b   1.000
_cell.length_c   1.000
_cell.angle_alpha   90.00
_cell.angle_beta   90.00
_cell.angle_gamma   90.00
#
_symmetry.space_group_name_H-M   'P 1'
#
loop_
_entity.id
_entity.type
_entity.pdbx_description
1 polymer ?
#
loop_
_entity_poly.entity_id
_entity_poly.type
_entity_poly.pdbx_seq_one_letter_code
_entity_poly.pdbx_strand_id
1 'polypeptide(L)'
;MKFLSPILIVFAITFSSYAQVGVGTTTPRAALEINSSIPGGLLIPTYALRGNIDTNTVINPNGGALVAGTLIFNTATIIGNNPITPGYVYWNGTIWVQMTPAASVDKWNLRGNTVVDADFLGTINDKPIKFRVKNIERVQFTNSGQIVPINLTESILIGENSRVGLNNVEQGVSIGKNAITNQYRSVAVGSEAEAIGDRSVALGEGARATTNNAVALGSRAEAISANTASAVAIGVLSKARGSSSIAIGDTSESFGANSVAIGNRAQSNFNDPNKTNGIAIGLRSKAEGASSTAVGQVAQAIGDNSVAIGDISQATNSNTIAVGRDAQATGSNSTAVGQASRAIQTNSSAFGNGAVTTLANQVVLGNTSIAEVKTAGKLNIGRTDNNTNYIMPNTRGANNQVLQTDGSGNVTWKTPTAGGSVAPKYGEIFLKDDVDFQFSQYNDNLALPASFAAGNGSANVDLLLNGIRYTGSPSSAPFKVTYTITYKVMNGMIPYAPDIKSVEFYLSKNNSGRIPSTSIYTEITDDKIHTVTVVKILQLDAEQTYFIQAGKTDSATPNAQTPKIKIFANMTNLTIESL
;
A
#
# COMPACT_ATOMS: atom_id res chain seq x y z
N MET A 1 106.55 -38.72 103.16
CA MET A 1 105.23 -38.41 103.74
C MET A 1 104.14 -38.92 102.80
N LYS A 2 103.26 -39.77 103.33
CA LYS A 2 101.85 -40.03 102.97
C LYS A 2 101.48 -40.49 101.54
N PHE A 3 100.88 -41.68 101.51
CA PHE A 3 100.07 -42.33 100.48
C PHE A 3 99.02 -41.40 99.84
N LEU A 4 98.74 -41.59 98.54
CA LEU A 4 97.38 -41.51 98.00
C LEU A 4 97.25 -42.35 96.72
N SER A 5 96.31 -43.30 96.76
CA SER A 5 95.91 -44.22 95.70
C SER A 5 94.88 -43.55 94.77
N PRO A 6 94.97 -43.65 93.44
CA PRO A 6 93.91 -43.19 92.56
C PRO A 6 92.86 -44.29 92.34
N ILE A 7 91.63 -43.98 92.73
CA ILE A 7 90.39 -44.70 92.39
C ILE A 7 90.18 -44.61 90.88
N LEU A 8 90.14 -45.77 90.20
CA LEU A 8 89.78 -45.87 88.78
C LEU A 8 88.25 -46.05 88.67
N ILE A 9 87.57 -44.99 88.23
CA ILE A 9 86.14 -45.00 87.86
C ILE A 9 86.03 -45.50 86.42
N VAL A 10 85.46 -46.68 86.21
CA VAL A 10 85.15 -47.20 84.87
C VAL A 10 83.75 -46.74 84.47
N PHE A 11 83.67 -45.90 83.43
CA PHE A 11 82.42 -45.55 82.75
C PHE A 11 81.93 -46.75 81.93
N ALA A 12 80.71 -47.25 82.21
CA ALA A 12 80.03 -48.21 81.36
C ALA A 12 79.46 -47.50 80.13
N ILE A 13 80.11 -47.65 78.98
CA ILE A 13 79.58 -47.22 77.68
C ILE A 13 78.70 -48.35 77.14
N THR A 14 77.39 -48.15 77.08
CA THR A 14 76.46 -49.06 76.40
C THR A 14 76.49 -48.80 74.90
N PHE A 15 77.10 -49.70 74.13
CA PHE A 15 76.94 -49.70 72.67
C PHE A 15 75.60 -50.36 72.32
N SER A 16 74.68 -49.59 71.75
CA SER A 16 73.47 -50.15 71.10
C SER A 16 73.79 -50.38 69.63
N SER A 17 73.95 -51.63 69.19
CA SER A 17 74.07 -51.97 67.78
C SER A 17 72.70 -52.27 67.18
N TYR A 18 72.25 -51.47 66.22
CA TYR A 18 71.10 -51.82 65.38
C TYR A 18 71.60 -52.76 64.27
N ALA A 19 71.32 -54.06 64.37
CA ALA A 19 71.65 -55.01 63.32
C ALA A 19 70.56 -55.01 62.24
N GLN A 20 70.88 -54.51 61.05
CA GLN A 20 70.08 -54.77 59.85
C GLN A 20 70.42 -56.19 59.35
N VAL A 21 69.42 -56.94 58.91
CA VAL A 21 69.60 -58.30 58.40
C VAL A 21 69.58 -58.27 56.88
N GLY A 22 70.71 -58.60 56.26
CA GLY A 22 70.80 -58.84 54.82
C GLY A 22 70.83 -60.34 54.54
N VAL A 23 69.94 -60.83 53.68
CA VAL A 23 69.99 -62.20 53.13
C VAL A 23 70.40 -62.08 51.66
N GLY A 24 71.62 -62.49 51.33
CA GLY A 24 72.19 -62.34 49.98
C GLY A 24 72.67 -60.91 49.64
N THR A 25 72.74 -60.01 50.64
CA THR A 25 73.36 -58.67 50.54
C THR A 25 74.16 -58.36 51.80
N THR A 26 75.32 -57.72 51.66
CA THR A 26 76.18 -57.31 52.79
C THR A 26 75.96 -55.84 53.21
N THR A 27 75.15 -55.09 52.46
CA THR A 27 74.80 -53.69 52.74
C THR A 27 73.29 -53.51 52.64
N PRO A 28 72.50 -54.08 53.57
CA PRO A 28 71.06 -53.99 53.55
C PRO A 28 70.59 -52.54 53.68
N ARG A 29 69.63 -52.15 52.86
CA ARG A 29 69.01 -50.81 52.78
C ARG A 29 67.80 -50.67 53.69
N ALA A 30 67.36 -51.77 54.30
CA ALA A 30 66.24 -51.83 55.22
C ALA A 30 66.59 -52.75 56.41
N ALA A 31 65.73 -52.78 57.42
CA ALA A 31 65.91 -53.68 58.57
C ALA A 31 66.00 -55.17 58.16
N LEU A 32 65.34 -55.55 57.06
CA LEU A 32 65.51 -56.82 56.37
C LEU A 32 65.55 -56.57 54.85
N GLU A 33 66.62 -56.95 54.18
CA GLU A 33 66.71 -56.97 52.71
C GLU A 33 67.08 -58.38 52.23
N ILE A 34 66.33 -58.90 51.26
CA ILE A 34 66.58 -60.20 50.63
C ILE A 34 66.93 -59.93 49.16
N ASN A 35 68.18 -60.23 48.78
CA ASN A 35 68.67 -60.11 47.41
C ASN A 35 68.98 -61.51 46.87
N SER A 36 68.31 -61.91 45.78
CA SER A 36 68.48 -63.22 45.14
C SER A 36 68.88 -63.04 43.68
N SER A 37 69.92 -63.75 43.24
CA SER A 37 70.35 -63.79 41.83
C SER A 37 69.46 -64.67 40.94
N ILE A 38 68.60 -65.50 41.55
CA ILE A 38 67.54 -66.24 40.86
C ILE A 38 66.25 -65.41 41.00
N PRO A 39 65.53 -65.09 39.91
CA PRO A 39 64.26 -64.36 39.95
C PRO A 39 63.16 -65.22 40.59
N GLY A 40 63.17 -65.29 41.91
CA GLY A 40 62.16 -65.90 42.77
C GLY A 40 61.64 -64.88 43.78
N GLY A 41 60.40 -65.04 44.21
CA GLY A 41 59.79 -64.16 45.21
C GLY A 41 60.15 -64.55 46.65
N LEU A 42 59.78 -63.68 47.61
CA LEU A 42 59.71 -64.06 49.01
C LEU A 42 58.44 -64.88 49.23
N LEU A 43 58.58 -66.17 49.57
CA LEU A 43 57.44 -66.98 49.99
C LEU A 43 57.10 -66.66 51.45
N ILE A 44 56.05 -65.87 51.64
CA ILE A 44 55.44 -65.65 52.95
C ILE A 44 54.74 -66.95 53.39
N PRO A 45 54.79 -67.33 54.70
CA PRO A 45 54.12 -68.53 55.19
C PRO A 45 52.65 -68.60 54.78
N THR A 46 52.23 -69.75 54.25
CA THR A 46 50.87 -70.00 53.77
C THR A 46 50.08 -70.82 54.78
N TYR A 47 48.93 -70.33 55.22
CA TYR A 47 48.05 -71.04 56.15
C TYR A 47 46.58 -70.95 55.72
N ALA A 48 45.78 -71.96 56.05
CA ALA A 48 44.32 -71.94 55.86
C ALA A 48 43.66 -71.48 57.17
N LEU A 49 43.31 -70.20 57.28
CA LEU A 49 42.68 -69.65 58.48
C LEU A 49 41.23 -70.12 58.64
N ARG A 50 40.78 -70.26 59.88
CA ARG A 50 39.40 -70.64 60.24
C ARG A 50 38.42 -69.47 60.29
N GLY A 51 38.92 -68.25 60.10
CA GLY A 51 38.16 -66.99 60.12
C GLY A 51 39.07 -65.81 60.45
N ASN A 52 38.54 -64.59 60.38
CA ASN A 52 39.36 -63.39 60.60
C ASN A 52 39.77 -63.15 62.07
N ILE A 53 39.22 -63.88 63.05
CA ILE A 53 39.66 -63.83 64.46
C ILE A 53 40.53 -65.05 64.85
N ASP A 54 40.96 -65.88 63.90
CA ASP A 54 41.67 -67.14 64.18
C ASP A 54 43.07 -66.90 64.78
N THR A 55 43.23 -67.14 66.07
CA THR A 55 44.51 -67.02 66.78
C THR A 55 45.25 -68.36 66.97
N ASN A 56 44.68 -69.47 66.51
CA ASN A 56 45.21 -70.81 66.79
C ASN A 56 45.99 -71.40 65.61
N THR A 57 45.64 -71.04 64.38
CA THR A 57 46.29 -71.58 63.18
C THR A 57 47.72 -71.06 62.99
N VAL A 58 47.98 -69.82 63.39
CA VAL A 58 49.32 -69.21 63.36
C VAL A 58 49.77 -68.96 64.79
N ILE A 59 50.89 -69.54 65.19
CA ILE A 59 51.43 -69.46 66.55
C ILE A 59 52.68 -68.58 66.61
N ASN A 60 52.90 -67.96 67.76
CA ASN A 60 54.17 -67.28 68.06
C ASN A 60 55.22 -68.35 68.45
N PRO A 61 56.33 -68.51 67.70
CA PRO A 61 57.32 -69.55 67.95
C PRO A 61 58.09 -69.37 69.28
N ASN A 62 58.12 -68.15 69.84
CA ASN A 62 58.71 -67.88 71.15
C ASN A 62 57.73 -68.13 72.32
N GLY A 63 56.52 -68.62 72.03
CA GLY A 63 55.41 -68.76 72.99
C GLY A 63 54.67 -67.44 73.22
N GLY A 64 53.43 -67.54 73.73
CA GLY A 64 52.56 -66.38 74.02
C GLY A 64 51.62 -65.98 72.86
N ALA A 65 50.99 -64.81 73.00
CA ALA A 65 50.02 -64.30 72.02
C ALA A 65 50.69 -63.95 70.67
N LEU A 66 49.89 -64.00 69.60
CA LEU A 66 50.32 -63.61 68.27
C LEU A 66 50.66 -62.11 68.21
N VAL A 67 51.82 -61.77 67.64
CA VAL A 67 52.32 -60.40 67.59
C VAL A 67 51.68 -59.62 66.44
N ALA A 68 51.22 -58.40 66.70
CA ALA A 68 50.69 -57.52 65.67
C ALA A 68 51.76 -57.23 64.59
N GLY A 69 51.35 -57.25 63.33
CA GLY A 69 52.23 -57.17 62.17
C GLY A 69 52.65 -58.52 61.58
N THR A 70 52.27 -59.64 62.20
CA THR A 70 52.51 -60.98 61.61
C THR A 70 51.82 -61.09 60.25
N LEU A 71 52.57 -61.33 59.18
CA LEU A 71 52.09 -61.43 57.80
C LEU A 71 52.07 -62.90 57.35
N ILE A 72 50.95 -63.35 56.78
CA ILE A 72 50.82 -64.65 56.13
C ILE A 72 50.12 -64.52 54.77
N PHE A 73 50.14 -65.58 53.97
CA PHE A 73 49.19 -65.75 52.88
C PHE A 73 48.08 -66.73 53.31
N ASN A 74 46.84 -66.24 53.41
CA ASN A 74 45.69 -67.08 53.71
C ASN A 74 45.23 -67.84 52.45
N THR A 75 44.93 -69.13 52.59
CA THR A 75 44.40 -69.96 51.48
C THR A 75 42.91 -70.33 51.66
N ALA A 76 42.33 -70.07 52.84
CA ALA A 76 40.95 -70.44 53.13
C ALA A 76 39.95 -69.38 52.65
N THR A 77 38.76 -69.84 52.26
CA THR A 77 37.59 -69.00 52.04
C THR A 77 36.57 -69.34 53.14
N ILE A 78 36.32 -68.39 54.05
CA ILE A 78 35.29 -68.50 55.08
C ILE A 78 34.26 -67.41 54.83
N ILE A 79 33.01 -67.81 54.66
CA ILE A 79 31.84 -66.94 54.41
C ILE A 79 30.96 -67.00 55.66
N GLY A 80 30.41 -65.86 56.10
CA GLY A 80 29.57 -65.76 57.30
C GLY A 80 30.27 -64.99 58.43
N ASN A 81 30.06 -65.39 59.68
CA ASN A 81 30.71 -64.73 60.83
C ASN A 81 32.23 -64.91 60.76
N ASN A 82 32.96 -63.81 60.93
CA ASN A 82 34.42 -63.72 60.82
C ASN A 82 34.97 -64.07 59.43
N PRO A 83 34.51 -63.38 58.36
CA PRO A 83 34.81 -63.76 56.98
C PRO A 83 36.29 -63.50 56.64
N ILE A 84 36.85 -64.39 55.83
CA ILE A 84 38.20 -64.22 55.29
C ILE A 84 38.29 -64.87 53.90
N THR A 85 39.04 -64.25 52.99
CA THR A 85 39.24 -64.78 51.63
C THR A 85 40.73 -65.01 51.35
N PRO A 86 41.08 -65.83 50.34
CA PRO A 86 42.47 -66.10 50.02
C PRO A 86 43.23 -64.82 49.64
N GLY A 87 44.44 -64.64 50.17
CA GLY A 87 45.27 -63.47 49.91
C GLY A 87 46.25 -63.17 51.04
N TYR A 88 47.10 -62.15 50.84
CA TYR A 88 47.98 -61.65 51.90
C TYR A 88 47.16 -61.02 53.02
N VAL A 89 47.39 -61.46 54.25
CA VAL A 89 46.73 -60.95 55.45
C VAL A 89 47.75 -60.70 56.55
N TYR A 90 47.56 -59.67 57.36
CA TYR A 90 48.38 -59.43 58.54
C TYR A 90 47.53 -59.39 59.83
N TRP A 91 48.10 -59.85 60.94
CA TRP A 91 47.46 -59.77 62.25
C TRP A 91 47.59 -58.35 62.80
N ASN A 92 46.48 -57.69 63.15
CA ASN A 92 46.51 -56.34 63.71
C ASN A 92 46.52 -56.28 65.25
N GLY A 93 46.51 -57.44 65.92
CA GLY A 93 46.34 -57.56 67.37
C GLY A 93 45.00 -58.18 67.79
N THR A 94 43.99 -58.12 66.91
CA THR A 94 42.62 -58.60 67.20
C THR A 94 42.03 -59.42 66.05
N ILE A 95 42.33 -59.07 64.80
CA ILE A 95 41.87 -59.76 63.60
C ILE A 95 42.96 -59.83 62.52
N TRP A 96 42.80 -60.76 61.59
CA TRP A 96 43.49 -60.84 60.32
C TRP A 96 42.89 -59.86 59.32
N VAL A 97 43.70 -58.90 58.86
CA VAL A 97 43.31 -57.87 57.91
C VAL A 97 43.86 -58.21 56.53
N GLN A 98 43.00 -58.25 55.52
CA GLN A 98 43.37 -58.54 54.14
C GLN A 98 44.02 -57.34 53.47
N MET A 99 45.18 -57.58 52.85
CA MET A 99 45.86 -56.62 51.98
C MET A 99 45.25 -56.72 50.58
N THR A 100 44.12 -56.07 50.36
CA THR A 100 43.55 -55.95 49.01
C THR A 100 44.34 -54.93 48.19
N PRO A 101 44.65 -55.21 46.91
CA PRO A 101 45.09 -54.16 45.99
C PRO A 101 44.02 -53.07 45.97
N ALA A 102 44.41 -51.79 46.00
CA ALA A 102 43.50 -50.67 45.90
C ALA A 102 42.84 -50.63 44.51
N ALA A 103 41.87 -51.52 44.25
CA ALA A 103 40.97 -51.43 43.13
C ALA A 103 39.99 -50.30 43.43
N SER A 104 40.19 -49.14 42.80
CA SER A 104 39.32 -47.97 42.96
C SER A 104 37.91 -48.31 42.47
N VAL A 105 36.97 -48.43 43.40
CA VAL A 105 35.54 -48.67 43.11
C VAL A 105 34.84 -47.45 42.50
N ASP A 106 35.54 -46.32 42.35
CA ASP A 106 34.94 -45.01 42.01
C ASP A 106 35.41 -44.42 40.67
N LYS A 107 35.77 -45.23 39.66
CA LYS A 107 36.19 -44.72 38.34
C LYS A 107 35.36 -45.27 37.18
N TRP A 108 35.00 -44.38 36.26
CA TRP A 108 34.38 -44.72 34.97
C TRP A 108 35.34 -45.53 34.10
N ASN A 109 34.91 -46.70 33.63
CA ASN A 109 35.67 -47.50 32.67
C ASN A 109 35.63 -46.84 31.27
N LEU A 110 36.76 -46.87 30.55
CA LEU A 110 36.87 -46.37 29.17
C LEU A 110 35.90 -47.04 28.18
N ARG A 111 35.40 -48.25 28.50
CA ARG A 111 34.43 -48.98 27.68
C ARG A 111 32.97 -48.83 28.15
N GLY A 112 32.73 -47.96 29.14
CA GLY A 112 31.45 -47.84 29.83
C GLY A 112 31.29 -48.82 30.98
N ASN A 113 30.41 -48.49 31.92
CA ASN A 113 29.99 -49.40 33.00
C ASN A 113 28.77 -50.20 32.53
N THR A 114 28.61 -51.43 33.00
CA THR A 114 27.34 -52.17 32.82
C THR A 114 26.33 -51.56 33.79
N VAL A 115 25.25 -50.96 33.27
CA VAL A 115 24.22 -50.30 34.09
C VAL A 115 23.03 -51.24 34.33
N VAL A 116 22.58 -51.35 35.58
CA VAL A 116 21.31 -51.98 36.01
C VAL A 116 20.24 -50.91 36.30
N ASP A 117 18.98 -51.29 36.54
CA ASP A 117 17.82 -50.38 36.62
C ASP A 117 17.92 -49.22 37.65
N ALA A 118 18.83 -49.30 38.63
CA ALA A 118 19.08 -48.27 39.63
C ALA A 118 20.28 -47.34 39.31
N ASP A 119 21.01 -47.61 38.24
CA ASP A 119 22.23 -46.88 37.92
C ASP A 119 21.94 -45.60 37.13
N PHE A 120 22.61 -44.51 37.50
CA PHE A 120 22.52 -43.24 36.80
C PHE A 120 23.90 -42.58 36.67
N LEU A 121 24.10 -41.80 35.61
CA LEU A 121 25.26 -40.94 35.45
C LEU A 121 25.00 -39.62 36.20
N GLY A 122 25.42 -39.55 37.47
CA GLY A 122 25.25 -38.33 38.26
C GLY A 122 25.78 -38.41 39.68
N THR A 123 25.30 -37.51 40.54
CA THR A 123 25.62 -37.45 41.97
C THR A 123 24.37 -37.72 42.82
N ILE A 124 24.52 -38.41 43.95
CA ILE A 124 23.46 -38.57 44.98
C ILE A 124 23.40 -37.41 45.99
N ASN A 125 24.30 -36.44 45.87
CA ASN A 125 24.43 -35.32 46.81
C ASN A 125 23.95 -34.01 46.18
N ASP A 126 23.75 -32.98 47.01
CA ASP A 126 23.32 -31.63 46.59
C ASP A 126 24.45 -30.83 45.92
N LYS A 127 25.23 -31.48 45.04
CA LYS A 127 26.30 -30.86 44.27
C LYS A 127 26.01 -30.98 42.76
N PRO A 128 26.29 -29.92 41.98
CA PRO A 128 26.15 -29.96 40.54
C PRO A 128 26.99 -31.06 39.87
N ILE A 129 26.45 -31.66 38.80
CA ILE A 129 27.23 -32.51 37.88
C ILE A 129 27.94 -31.60 36.89
N LYS A 130 29.26 -31.66 36.85
CA LYS A 130 30.12 -30.73 36.08
C LYS A 130 30.87 -31.46 34.98
N PHE A 131 30.58 -31.15 33.73
CA PHE A 131 31.32 -31.62 32.56
C PHE A 131 32.52 -30.71 32.32
N ARG A 132 33.72 -31.30 32.30
CA ARG A 132 34.98 -30.56 32.13
C ARG A 132 35.73 -31.04 30.89
N VAL A 133 36.43 -30.13 30.22
CA VAL A 133 37.40 -30.43 29.15
C VAL A 133 38.71 -29.75 29.50
N LYS A 134 39.82 -30.49 29.58
CA LYS A 134 41.12 -29.99 30.07
C LYS A 134 41.02 -29.32 31.45
N ASN A 135 40.25 -29.92 32.35
CA ASN A 135 39.94 -29.38 33.69
C ASN A 135 39.17 -28.04 33.72
N ILE A 136 38.71 -27.56 32.56
CA ILE A 136 37.85 -26.38 32.43
C ILE A 136 36.41 -26.86 32.38
N GLU A 137 35.58 -26.37 33.29
CA GLU A 137 34.14 -26.62 33.28
C GLU A 137 33.48 -26.03 32.04
N ARG A 138 32.66 -26.84 31.36
CA ARG A 138 31.98 -26.50 30.11
C ARG A 138 30.47 -26.42 30.28
N VAL A 139 29.92 -27.36 31.04
CA VAL A 139 28.49 -27.45 31.32
C VAL A 139 28.34 -27.98 32.74
N GLN A 140 27.40 -27.40 33.50
CA GLN A 140 26.96 -27.98 34.76
C GLN A 140 25.45 -28.21 34.75
N PHE A 141 25.03 -29.31 35.36
CA PHE A 141 23.64 -29.51 35.81
C PHE A 141 23.60 -29.08 37.27
N THR A 142 22.93 -27.98 37.58
CA THR A 142 22.81 -27.46 38.95
C THR A 142 21.93 -28.36 39.80
N ASN A 143 22.01 -28.22 41.12
CA ASN A 143 21.09 -28.88 42.04
C ASN A 143 19.63 -28.41 41.90
N SER A 144 19.40 -27.26 41.27
CA SER A 144 18.08 -26.77 40.86
C SER A 144 17.59 -27.32 39.51
N GLY A 145 18.34 -28.24 38.88
CA GLY A 145 17.98 -28.86 37.60
C GLY A 145 18.27 -28.00 36.35
N GLN A 146 19.05 -26.93 36.48
CA GLN A 146 19.39 -26.04 35.36
C GLN A 146 20.64 -26.56 34.63
N ILE A 147 20.65 -26.46 33.30
CA ILE A 147 21.86 -26.67 32.49
C ILE A 147 22.53 -25.30 32.30
N VAL A 148 23.71 -25.12 32.90
CA VAL A 148 24.46 -23.86 32.83
C VAL A 148 25.77 -24.11 32.07
N PRO A 149 25.92 -23.58 30.84
CA PRO A 149 27.21 -23.54 30.17
C PRO A 149 28.16 -22.59 30.90
N ILE A 150 29.43 -22.98 31.05
CA ILE A 150 30.46 -22.19 31.74
C ILE A 150 31.57 -21.83 30.76
N ASN A 151 31.93 -20.53 30.72
CA ASN A 151 32.90 -19.84 29.85
C ASN A 151 32.39 -19.17 28.57
N LEU A 152 31.08 -18.94 28.44
CA LEU A 152 30.53 -17.93 27.53
C LEU A 152 29.51 -17.14 28.35
N THR A 153 29.61 -15.82 28.35
CA THR A 153 28.68 -14.90 29.03
C THR A 153 27.22 -15.24 28.65
N GLU A 154 26.56 -16.06 29.46
CA GLU A 154 25.13 -16.41 29.43
C GLU A 154 24.59 -16.96 28.09
N SER A 155 25.45 -17.52 27.24
CA SER A 155 25.07 -17.96 25.89
C SER A 155 24.84 -19.47 25.79
N ILE A 156 23.90 -19.89 24.94
CA ILE A 156 23.58 -21.31 24.66
C ILE A 156 24.09 -21.68 23.27
N LEU A 157 24.92 -22.73 23.17
CA LEU A 157 25.41 -23.26 21.90
C LEU A 157 25.12 -24.76 21.84
N ILE A 158 24.33 -25.19 20.86
CA ILE A 158 23.96 -26.59 20.64
C ILE A 158 24.03 -26.88 19.15
N GLY A 159 24.92 -27.78 18.73
CA GLY A 159 25.05 -28.19 17.33
C GLY A 159 26.48 -28.05 16.80
N GLU A 160 26.82 -28.90 15.83
CA GLU A 160 28.12 -28.88 15.15
C GLU A 160 28.39 -27.48 14.56
N ASN A 161 29.55 -26.88 14.90
CA ASN A 161 29.97 -25.56 14.43
C ASN A 161 29.02 -24.38 14.75
N SER A 162 28.04 -24.57 15.64
CA SER A 162 27.26 -23.44 16.18
C SER A 162 28.18 -22.43 16.86
N ARG A 163 27.89 -21.13 16.73
CA ARG A 163 28.76 -20.07 17.27
C ARG A 163 28.00 -18.86 17.76
N VAL A 164 28.55 -18.26 18.81
CA VAL A 164 28.19 -16.92 19.28
C VAL A 164 29.42 -16.03 19.05
N GLY A 165 29.26 -14.87 18.41
CA GLY A 165 30.34 -14.01 17.90
C GLY A 165 31.39 -13.58 18.94
N LEU A 166 32.60 -13.25 18.45
CA LEU A 166 33.84 -13.04 19.24
C LEU A 166 33.93 -11.71 20.02
N ASN A 167 32.85 -10.90 20.08
CA ASN A 167 32.89 -9.52 20.57
C ASN A 167 32.15 -9.31 21.91
N ASN A 168 32.44 -10.10 22.94
CA ASN A 168 31.73 -10.01 24.24
C ASN A 168 30.20 -10.11 24.08
N VAL A 169 29.74 -11.00 23.19
CA VAL A 169 28.33 -11.23 22.94
C VAL A 169 27.75 -11.97 24.14
N GLU A 170 27.16 -11.24 25.06
CA GLU A 170 26.44 -11.82 26.20
C GLU A 170 25.03 -12.24 25.74
N GLN A 171 24.53 -13.37 26.26
CA GLN A 171 23.13 -13.81 26.16
C GLN A 171 22.64 -14.28 24.77
N GLY A 172 23.52 -14.78 23.91
CA GLY A 172 23.13 -15.33 22.60
C GLY A 172 22.66 -16.79 22.66
N VAL A 173 21.69 -17.19 21.85
CA VAL A 173 21.23 -18.59 21.73
C VAL A 173 21.44 -19.08 20.30
N SER A 174 22.38 -20.00 20.08
CA SER A 174 22.64 -20.63 18.78
C SER A 174 22.39 -22.14 18.87
N ILE A 175 21.33 -22.63 18.24
CA ILE A 175 20.91 -24.04 18.26
C ILE A 175 20.74 -24.55 16.83
N GLY A 176 21.58 -25.48 16.39
CA GLY A 176 21.55 -26.08 15.06
C GLY A 176 22.95 -26.19 14.47
N LYS A 177 23.12 -27.11 13.50
CA LYS A 177 24.38 -27.21 12.74
C LYS A 177 24.65 -25.87 12.04
N ASN A 178 25.84 -25.32 12.22
CA ASN A 178 26.25 -24.03 11.64
C ASN A 178 25.35 -22.83 12.03
N ALA A 179 24.56 -22.89 13.11
CA ALA A 179 23.78 -21.73 13.57
C ALA A 179 24.70 -20.62 14.12
N ILE A 180 24.39 -19.36 13.82
CA ILE A 180 25.24 -18.20 14.13
C ILE A 180 24.42 -17.10 14.81
N THR A 181 24.91 -16.63 15.96
CA THR A 181 24.49 -15.37 16.60
C THR A 181 25.68 -14.43 16.73
N ASN A 182 25.61 -13.17 16.28
CA ASN A 182 26.77 -12.26 16.29
C ASN A 182 26.68 -11.08 17.27
N GLN A 183 25.50 -10.78 17.83
CA GLN A 183 25.26 -9.59 18.65
C GLN A 183 24.47 -9.92 19.93
N TYR A 184 24.44 -8.97 20.85
CA TYR A 184 23.83 -9.11 22.18
C TYR A 184 22.37 -9.57 22.13
N ARG A 185 22.01 -10.54 22.99
CA ARG A 185 20.63 -11.09 23.12
C ARG A 185 19.99 -11.59 21.80
N SER A 186 20.79 -12.07 20.86
CA SER A 186 20.28 -12.65 19.60
C SER A 186 19.98 -14.15 19.73
N VAL A 187 19.01 -14.65 18.97
CA VAL A 187 18.55 -16.04 19.00
C VAL A 187 18.52 -16.61 17.59
N ALA A 188 19.36 -17.60 17.30
CA ALA A 188 19.37 -18.39 16.08
C ALA A 188 19.05 -19.87 16.39
N VAL A 189 17.94 -20.39 15.85
CA VAL A 189 17.52 -21.78 16.07
C VAL A 189 17.14 -22.41 14.73
N GLY A 190 17.91 -23.41 14.29
CA GLY A 190 17.79 -24.07 12.99
C GLY A 190 19.17 -24.33 12.38
N SER A 191 19.28 -25.33 11.50
CA SER A 191 20.51 -25.52 10.72
C SER A 191 20.75 -24.28 9.87
N GLU A 192 21.96 -23.72 9.90
CA GLU A 192 22.34 -22.52 9.13
C GLU A 192 21.52 -21.26 9.47
N ALA A 193 20.83 -21.21 10.61
CA ALA A 193 20.13 -20.00 11.06
C ALA A 193 21.13 -18.90 11.45
N GLU A 194 20.89 -17.67 11.01
CA GLU A 194 21.76 -16.51 11.22
C GLU A 194 20.99 -15.36 11.91
N ALA A 195 21.27 -15.11 13.19
CA ALA A 195 20.80 -13.93 13.91
C ALA A 195 21.97 -12.96 14.13
N ILE A 196 22.20 -12.09 13.15
CA ILE A 196 23.37 -11.20 13.12
C ILE A 196 23.09 -9.86 13.79
N GLY A 197 21.86 -9.36 13.77
CA GLY A 197 21.50 -8.08 14.39
C GLY A 197 21.43 -8.15 15.92
N ASP A 198 21.63 -7.02 16.60
CA ASP A 198 21.40 -6.90 18.05
C ASP A 198 19.93 -7.21 18.39
N ARG A 199 19.68 -8.03 19.42
CA ARG A 199 18.33 -8.49 19.82
C ARG A 199 17.51 -9.13 18.68
N SER A 200 18.17 -9.69 17.66
CA SER A 200 17.49 -10.33 16.53
C SER A 200 17.10 -11.78 16.82
N VAL A 201 16.07 -12.27 16.13
CA VAL A 201 15.56 -13.64 16.25
C VAL A 201 15.48 -14.27 14.87
N ALA A 202 16.18 -15.38 14.65
CA ALA A 202 16.11 -16.23 13.47
C ALA A 202 15.72 -17.66 13.87
N LEU A 203 14.55 -18.14 13.47
CA LEU A 203 14.04 -19.47 13.79
C LEU A 203 13.61 -20.19 12.51
N GLY A 204 14.30 -21.27 12.16
CA GLY A 204 14.09 -22.05 10.94
C GLY A 204 15.41 -22.38 10.26
N GLU A 205 15.42 -23.45 9.46
CA GLU A 205 16.58 -23.79 8.63
C GLU A 205 16.89 -22.64 7.66
N GLY A 206 18.13 -22.16 7.65
CA GLY A 206 18.57 -21.03 6.83
C GLY A 206 17.84 -19.70 7.09
N ALA A 207 17.13 -19.52 8.21
CA ALA A 207 16.48 -18.25 8.55
C ALA A 207 17.53 -17.18 8.86
N ARG A 208 17.31 -15.93 8.41
CA ARG A 208 18.31 -14.85 8.50
C ARG A 208 17.69 -13.56 9.03
N ALA A 209 18.14 -13.11 10.19
CA ALA A 209 17.77 -11.85 10.82
C ALA A 209 19.03 -11.00 11.02
N THR A 210 19.31 -10.08 10.09
CA THR A 210 20.61 -9.37 10.07
C THR A 210 20.57 -7.95 10.60
N THR A 211 19.37 -7.36 10.76
CA THR A 211 19.23 -6.02 11.34
C THR A 211 18.85 -6.06 12.82
N ASN A 212 19.11 -4.96 13.52
CA ASN A 212 18.80 -4.87 14.95
C ASN A 212 17.29 -5.00 15.19
N ASN A 213 16.92 -5.80 16.18
CA ASN A 213 15.53 -6.16 16.51
C ASN A 213 14.77 -6.85 15.34
N ALA A 214 15.49 -7.44 14.39
CA ALA A 214 14.88 -8.19 13.30
C ALA A 214 14.29 -9.51 13.79
N VAL A 215 13.22 -9.95 13.14
CA VAL A 215 12.53 -11.20 13.45
C VAL A 215 12.34 -11.97 12.15
N ALA A 216 12.99 -13.12 12.01
CA ALA A 216 12.87 -14.06 10.89
C ALA A 216 12.37 -15.42 11.42
N LEU A 217 11.11 -15.77 11.17
CA LEU A 217 10.54 -17.07 11.54
C LEU A 217 10.10 -17.84 10.29
N GLY A 218 10.67 -19.03 10.07
CA GLY A 218 10.38 -19.90 8.93
C GLY A 218 11.65 -20.32 8.20
N SER A 219 11.63 -21.49 7.54
CA SER A 219 12.78 -21.91 6.72
C SER A 219 13.06 -20.86 5.65
N ARG A 220 14.30 -20.38 5.63
CA ARG A 220 14.83 -19.37 4.70
C ARG A 220 14.04 -18.04 4.72
N ALA A 221 13.42 -17.69 5.85
CA ALA A 221 12.87 -16.36 6.07
C ALA A 221 14.02 -15.33 6.18
N GLU A 222 13.88 -14.16 5.56
CA GLU A 222 14.90 -13.11 5.50
C GLU A 222 14.35 -11.78 6.05
N ALA A 223 14.81 -11.39 7.23
CA ALA A 223 14.63 -10.04 7.76
C ALA A 223 15.97 -9.28 7.63
N ILE A 224 16.21 -8.75 6.43
CA ILE A 224 17.49 -8.18 5.98
C ILE A 224 17.23 -6.79 5.39
N SER A 225 17.28 -5.75 6.23
CA SER A 225 17.22 -4.34 5.80
C SER A 225 18.62 -3.73 5.69
N ALA A 226 18.80 -2.77 4.79
CA ALA A 226 20.08 -2.05 4.62
C ALA A 226 20.41 -1.10 5.79
N ASN A 227 19.41 -0.70 6.57
CA ASN A 227 19.54 0.24 7.69
C ASN A 227 19.43 -0.47 9.05
N THR A 228 19.77 0.25 10.13
CA THR A 228 19.68 -0.22 11.53
C THR A 228 18.25 -0.41 12.07
N ALA A 229 17.23 -0.24 11.23
CA ALA A 229 15.83 -0.43 11.60
C ALA A 229 15.42 -1.92 11.64
N SER A 230 14.39 -2.21 12.44
CA SER A 230 13.81 -3.54 12.55
C SER A 230 13.14 -3.99 11.25
N ALA A 231 13.08 -5.30 11.03
CA ALA A 231 12.33 -5.92 9.95
C ALA A 231 11.71 -7.22 10.47
N VAL A 232 10.51 -7.56 10.01
CA VAL A 232 9.79 -8.76 10.47
C VAL A 232 9.42 -9.62 9.26
N ALA A 233 10.03 -10.80 9.15
CA ALA A 233 9.73 -11.82 8.15
C ALA A 233 9.21 -13.09 8.85
N ILE A 234 7.95 -13.46 8.61
CA ILE A 234 7.33 -14.64 9.22
C ILE A 234 6.68 -15.50 8.11
N GLY A 235 7.21 -16.68 7.85
CA GLY A 235 6.78 -17.60 6.80
C GLY A 235 7.97 -18.16 6.03
N VAL A 236 7.81 -19.36 5.47
CA VAL A 236 8.83 -19.97 4.61
C VAL A 236 9.14 -19.04 3.44
N LEU A 237 10.42 -18.76 3.19
CA LEU A 237 10.90 -17.87 2.12
C LEU A 237 10.33 -16.43 2.17
N SER A 238 9.77 -15.98 3.30
CA SER A 238 9.31 -14.59 3.46
C SER A 238 10.50 -13.63 3.49
N LYS A 239 10.35 -12.42 2.93
CA LYS A 239 11.43 -11.44 2.81
C LYS A 239 10.98 -10.04 3.22
N ALA A 240 11.46 -9.57 4.37
CA ALA A 240 11.33 -8.18 4.81
C ALA A 240 12.68 -7.47 4.58
N ARG A 241 12.76 -6.72 3.48
CA ARG A 241 14.00 -6.07 2.98
C ARG A 241 14.01 -4.56 3.13
N GLY A 242 12.84 -3.95 3.36
CA GLY A 242 12.74 -2.54 3.69
C GLY A 242 13.04 -2.26 5.16
N SER A 243 13.52 -1.04 5.45
CA SER A 243 13.62 -0.51 6.82
C SER A 243 12.23 -0.48 7.47
N SER A 244 12.06 -1.01 8.68
CA SER A 244 10.76 -1.09 9.38
C SER A 244 9.69 -1.85 8.59
N SER A 245 10.09 -2.80 7.73
CA SER A 245 9.17 -3.57 6.89
C SER A 245 8.64 -4.83 7.57
N ILE A 246 7.44 -5.25 7.16
CA ILE A 246 6.77 -6.46 7.65
C ILE A 246 6.42 -7.33 6.44
N ALA A 247 6.83 -8.60 6.45
CA ALA A 247 6.47 -9.65 5.50
C ALA A 247 5.95 -10.88 6.26
N ILE A 248 4.67 -11.18 6.18
CA ILE A 248 4.04 -12.31 6.89
C ILE A 248 3.30 -13.19 5.89
N GLY A 249 3.71 -14.45 5.73
CA GLY A 249 3.16 -15.44 4.82
C GLY A 249 4.26 -16.12 3.99
N ASP A 250 4.00 -17.35 3.55
CA ASP A 250 4.93 -18.06 2.66
C ASP A 250 5.22 -17.25 1.40
N THR A 251 6.50 -17.07 1.07
CA THR A 251 6.99 -16.29 -0.07
C THR A 251 6.44 -14.84 -0.11
N SER A 252 6.04 -14.26 1.02
CA SER A 252 5.66 -12.83 1.11
C SER A 252 6.91 -11.94 0.99
N GLU A 253 6.77 -10.78 0.35
CA GLU A 253 7.90 -9.90 0.06
C GLU A 253 7.56 -8.42 0.30
N SER A 254 8.34 -7.78 1.17
CA SER A 254 8.17 -6.38 1.58
C SER A 254 9.50 -5.64 1.39
N PHE A 255 9.63 -4.87 0.31
CA PHE A 255 10.90 -4.28 -0.15
C PHE A 255 11.08 -2.81 0.24
N GLY A 256 9.98 -2.05 0.35
CA GLY A 256 10.01 -0.61 0.64
C GLY A 256 10.17 -0.31 2.13
N ALA A 257 10.74 0.84 2.48
CA ALA A 257 10.73 1.29 3.88
C ALA A 257 9.28 1.48 4.37
N ASN A 258 9.02 1.10 5.63
CA ASN A 258 7.69 1.10 6.27
C ASN A 258 6.62 0.30 5.51
N SER A 259 7.01 -0.61 4.62
CA SER A 259 6.08 -1.39 3.83
C SER A 259 5.59 -2.65 4.56
N VAL A 260 4.38 -3.08 4.23
CA VAL A 260 3.71 -4.23 4.85
C VAL A 260 3.24 -5.18 3.76
N ALA A 261 3.60 -6.45 3.83
CA ALA A 261 3.12 -7.52 2.97
C ALA A 261 2.59 -8.68 3.84
N ILE A 262 1.29 -8.92 3.87
CA ILE A 262 0.65 -9.96 4.71
C ILE A 262 -0.21 -10.87 3.83
N GLY A 263 0.20 -12.13 3.65
CA GLY A 263 -0.46 -13.13 2.82
C GLY A 263 0.54 -13.96 2.02
N ASN A 264 0.16 -15.18 1.63
CA ASN A 264 1.02 -15.99 0.75
C ASN A 264 1.31 -15.22 -0.55
N ARG A 265 2.58 -15.04 -0.89
CA ARG A 265 3.02 -14.28 -2.07
C ARG A 265 2.51 -12.84 -2.13
N ALA A 266 2.14 -12.22 -1.01
CA ALA A 266 1.86 -10.78 -0.96
C ALA A 266 3.14 -9.99 -1.27
N GLN A 267 3.04 -8.92 -2.06
CA GLN A 267 4.17 -8.13 -2.51
C GLN A 267 3.92 -6.64 -2.26
N SER A 268 4.82 -6.00 -1.50
CA SER A 268 4.78 -4.56 -1.24
C SER A 268 6.08 -3.88 -1.69
N ASN A 269 5.93 -2.83 -2.50
CA ASN A 269 6.99 -2.07 -3.17
C ASN A 269 8.06 -2.95 -3.82
N PHE A 270 7.62 -4.07 -4.40
CA PHE A 270 8.49 -5.11 -4.94
C PHE A 270 9.47 -4.56 -5.98
N ASN A 271 10.75 -4.95 -5.86
CA ASN A 271 11.84 -4.57 -6.76
C ASN A 271 12.13 -3.07 -6.93
N ASP A 272 11.58 -2.19 -6.09
CA ASP A 272 11.93 -0.76 -6.11
C ASP A 272 12.18 -0.24 -4.69
N PRO A 273 13.45 -0.18 -4.25
CA PRO A 273 13.79 0.30 -2.90
C PRO A 273 13.51 1.79 -2.70
N ASN A 274 13.25 2.57 -3.76
CA ASN A 274 12.89 3.98 -3.64
C ASN A 274 11.42 4.20 -3.28
N LYS A 275 10.58 3.17 -3.47
CA LYS A 275 9.17 3.22 -3.09
C LYS A 275 9.01 2.76 -1.64
N THR A 276 8.16 3.49 -0.91
CA THR A 276 7.98 3.30 0.53
C THR A 276 6.50 3.30 0.88
N ASN A 277 6.18 2.85 2.09
CA ASN A 277 4.84 2.88 2.69
C ASN A 277 3.75 2.06 1.94
N GLY A 278 4.13 1.12 1.08
CA GLY A 278 3.17 0.21 0.43
C GLY A 278 2.56 -0.79 1.41
N ILE A 279 1.27 -1.07 1.28
CA ILE A 279 0.55 -2.03 2.12
C ILE A 279 -0.14 -3.06 1.22
N ALA A 280 0.32 -4.30 1.23
CA ALA A 280 -0.27 -5.42 0.50
C ALA A 280 -0.80 -6.48 1.50
N ILE A 281 -2.11 -6.69 1.57
CA ILE A 281 -2.74 -7.66 2.47
C ILE A 281 -3.67 -8.58 1.68
N GLY A 282 -3.30 -9.86 1.55
CA GLY A 282 -4.06 -10.89 0.83
C GLY A 282 -3.17 -11.87 0.07
N LEU A 283 -3.74 -13.02 -0.32
CA LEU A 283 -3.07 -13.98 -1.20
C LEU A 283 -2.71 -13.28 -2.52
N ARG A 284 -1.41 -13.21 -2.85
CA ARG A 284 -0.90 -12.59 -4.08
C ARG A 284 -1.31 -11.12 -4.29
N SER A 285 -1.65 -10.39 -3.22
CA SER A 285 -1.90 -8.94 -3.28
C SER A 285 -0.63 -8.17 -3.63
N LYS A 286 -0.74 -7.08 -4.39
CA LYS A 286 0.38 -6.29 -4.90
C LYS A 286 0.18 -4.80 -4.65
N ALA A 287 1.01 -4.21 -3.81
CA ALA A 287 1.09 -2.76 -3.60
C ALA A 287 2.42 -2.25 -4.18
N GLU A 288 2.48 -2.02 -5.50
CA GLU A 288 3.73 -1.72 -6.22
C GLU A 288 4.06 -0.22 -6.29
N GLY A 289 3.09 0.67 -6.06
CA GLY A 289 3.29 2.13 -6.03
C GLY A 289 3.78 2.66 -4.68
N ALA A 290 4.42 3.83 -4.66
CA ALA A 290 4.74 4.52 -3.41
C ALA A 290 3.46 4.89 -2.66
N SER A 291 3.40 4.65 -1.35
CA SER A 291 2.20 4.89 -0.52
C SER A 291 0.92 4.22 -1.08
N SER A 292 1.06 3.09 -1.76
CA SER A 292 -0.07 2.33 -2.31
C SER A 292 -0.66 1.35 -1.30
N THR A 293 -1.93 1.02 -1.42
CA THR A 293 -2.62 0.07 -0.54
C THR A 293 -3.42 -0.94 -1.36
N ALA A 294 -3.06 -2.22 -1.29
CA ALA A 294 -3.76 -3.34 -1.91
C ALA A 294 -4.29 -4.30 -0.83
N VAL A 295 -5.60 -4.43 -0.67
CA VAL A 295 -6.23 -5.32 0.31
C VAL A 295 -7.23 -6.25 -0.37
N GLY A 296 -6.93 -7.55 -0.41
CA GLY A 296 -7.75 -8.57 -1.08
C GLY A 296 -6.89 -9.58 -1.84
N GLN A 297 -7.47 -10.74 -2.13
CA GLN A 297 -6.82 -11.74 -2.97
C GLN A 297 -6.54 -11.14 -4.37
N VAL A 298 -5.30 -11.18 -4.83
CA VAL A 298 -4.85 -10.64 -6.13
C VAL A 298 -5.23 -9.15 -6.34
N ALA A 299 -5.48 -8.38 -5.27
CA ALA A 299 -5.67 -6.93 -5.38
C ALA A 299 -4.37 -6.26 -5.86
N GLN A 300 -4.46 -5.26 -6.74
CA GLN A 300 -3.30 -4.61 -7.37
C GLN A 300 -3.41 -3.10 -7.27
N ALA A 301 -2.60 -2.49 -6.41
CA ALA A 301 -2.39 -1.05 -6.31
C ALA A 301 -1.01 -0.71 -6.89
N ILE A 302 -0.95 -0.46 -8.21
CA ILE A 302 0.31 -0.34 -8.96
C ILE A 302 0.79 1.11 -9.00
N GLY A 303 -0.13 2.07 -9.11
CA GLY A 303 0.21 3.49 -9.18
C GLY A 303 0.61 4.07 -7.83
N ASP A 304 1.36 5.17 -7.83
CA ASP A 304 1.67 5.90 -6.61
C ASP A 304 0.40 6.48 -5.98
N ASN A 305 0.30 6.45 -4.65
CA ASN A 305 -0.87 6.86 -3.89
C ASN A 305 -2.17 6.12 -4.28
N SER A 306 -2.07 4.94 -4.90
CA SER A 306 -3.22 4.16 -5.34
C SER A 306 -3.78 3.27 -4.23
N VAL A 307 -5.08 3.01 -4.25
CA VAL A 307 -5.79 2.16 -3.29
C VAL A 307 -6.62 1.13 -4.07
N ALA A 308 -6.38 -0.16 -3.86
CA ALA A 308 -7.14 -1.27 -4.41
C ALA A 308 -7.66 -2.17 -3.28
N ILE A 309 -8.97 -2.17 -3.02
CA ILE A 309 -9.58 -2.94 -1.94
C ILE A 309 -10.65 -3.86 -2.52
N GLY A 310 -10.43 -5.17 -2.47
CA GLY A 310 -11.32 -6.21 -2.99
C GLY A 310 -10.55 -7.26 -3.79
N ASP A 311 -11.10 -8.48 -3.85
CA ASP A 311 -10.57 -9.55 -4.70
C ASP A 311 -10.44 -9.05 -6.15
N ILE A 312 -9.28 -9.29 -6.77
CA ILE A 312 -8.92 -8.88 -8.14
C ILE A 312 -9.13 -7.39 -8.48
N SER A 313 -9.24 -6.50 -7.49
CA SER A 313 -9.34 -5.04 -7.69
C SER A 313 -8.04 -4.47 -8.27
N GLN A 314 -8.14 -3.44 -9.11
CA GLN A 314 -7.01 -2.86 -9.85
C GLN A 314 -7.04 -1.33 -9.81
N ALA A 315 -5.99 -0.74 -9.25
CA ALA A 315 -5.74 0.70 -9.18
C ALA A 315 -4.35 0.96 -9.82
N THR A 316 -4.31 1.19 -11.14
CA THR A 316 -3.08 1.02 -11.93
C THR A 316 -2.30 2.30 -12.20
N ASN A 317 -2.91 3.47 -11.97
CA ASN A 317 -2.30 4.78 -12.21
C ASN A 317 -2.20 5.59 -10.91
N SER A 318 -1.51 6.73 -10.95
CA SER A 318 -1.33 7.55 -9.74
C SER A 318 -2.65 8.12 -9.23
N ASN A 319 -2.77 8.20 -7.90
CA ASN A 319 -3.92 8.75 -7.17
C ASN A 319 -5.26 8.06 -7.49
N THR A 320 -5.24 6.76 -7.81
CA THR A 320 -6.47 6.02 -8.14
C THR A 320 -7.04 5.25 -6.96
N ILE A 321 -8.37 5.15 -6.86
CA ILE A 321 -9.06 4.39 -5.82
C ILE A 321 -9.98 3.36 -6.47
N ALA A 322 -9.74 2.07 -6.27
CA ALA A 322 -10.59 0.96 -6.71
C ALA A 322 -11.09 0.18 -5.49
N VAL A 323 -12.40 0.19 -5.21
CA VAL A 323 -12.99 -0.48 -4.05
C VAL A 323 -14.14 -1.39 -4.51
N GLY A 324 -14.00 -2.69 -4.32
CA GLY A 324 -14.94 -3.74 -4.72
C GLY A 324 -14.24 -4.86 -5.48
N ARG A 325 -14.85 -6.06 -5.48
CA ARG A 325 -14.34 -7.18 -6.28
C ARG A 325 -14.31 -6.78 -7.76
N ASP A 326 -13.17 -6.94 -8.43
CA ASP A 326 -12.98 -6.55 -9.84
C ASP A 326 -13.23 -5.06 -10.14
N ALA A 327 -13.14 -4.17 -9.14
CA ALA A 327 -13.17 -2.73 -9.39
C ALA A 327 -11.88 -2.30 -10.11
N GLN A 328 -11.99 -1.47 -11.14
CA GLN A 328 -10.88 -1.03 -12.00
C GLN A 328 -10.83 0.50 -12.05
N ALA A 329 -9.86 1.09 -11.37
CA ALA A 329 -9.52 2.52 -11.46
C ALA A 329 -8.21 2.66 -12.24
N THR A 330 -8.31 2.76 -13.56
CA THR A 330 -7.14 2.76 -14.47
C THR A 330 -6.91 4.10 -15.15
N GLY A 331 -7.79 5.10 -14.99
CA GLY A 331 -7.47 6.48 -15.38
C GLY A 331 -6.69 7.20 -14.28
N SER A 332 -5.78 8.12 -14.60
CA SER A 332 -5.09 8.90 -13.56
C SER A 332 -6.09 9.73 -12.73
N ASN A 333 -5.90 9.79 -11.41
CA ASN A 333 -6.82 10.44 -10.45
C ASN A 333 -8.27 9.90 -10.51
N SER A 334 -8.47 8.65 -10.93
CA SER A 334 -9.80 8.05 -11.06
C SER A 334 -10.26 7.33 -9.79
N THR A 335 -11.58 7.22 -9.61
CA THR A 335 -12.19 6.51 -8.48
C THR A 335 -13.26 5.53 -8.96
N ALA A 336 -13.07 4.23 -8.75
CA ALA A 336 -14.04 3.17 -9.05
C ALA A 336 -14.50 2.51 -7.74
N VAL A 337 -15.78 2.62 -7.39
CA VAL A 337 -16.34 2.04 -6.16
C VAL A 337 -17.56 1.19 -6.52
N GLY A 338 -17.47 -0.12 -6.29
CA GLY A 338 -18.48 -1.11 -6.60
C GLY A 338 -17.88 -2.32 -7.32
N GLN A 339 -18.52 -3.49 -7.18
CA GLN A 339 -18.08 -4.71 -7.88
C GLN A 339 -18.15 -4.49 -9.40
N ALA A 340 -17.07 -4.81 -10.12
CA ALA A 340 -16.90 -4.54 -11.55
C ALA A 340 -17.11 -3.07 -11.98
N SER A 341 -16.98 -2.10 -11.07
CA SER A 341 -16.95 -0.68 -11.46
C SER A 341 -15.67 -0.35 -12.23
N ARG A 342 -15.74 0.52 -13.23
CA ARG A 342 -14.64 0.84 -14.15
C ARG A 342 -14.52 2.34 -14.36
N ALA A 343 -13.58 2.96 -13.65
CA ALA A 343 -13.19 4.35 -13.85
C ALA A 343 -11.90 4.40 -14.70
N ILE A 344 -12.06 4.27 -16.03
CA ILE A 344 -10.93 4.04 -16.95
C ILE A 344 -10.37 5.33 -17.56
N GLN A 345 -11.02 6.47 -17.33
CA GLN A 345 -10.66 7.78 -17.89
C GLN A 345 -10.03 8.68 -16.83
N THR A 346 -9.19 9.63 -17.25
CA THR A 346 -8.54 10.60 -16.35
C THR A 346 -9.56 11.45 -15.60
N ASN A 347 -9.32 11.65 -14.30
CA ASN A 347 -10.18 12.41 -13.38
C ASN A 347 -11.64 11.93 -13.36
N SER A 348 -11.90 10.65 -13.69
CA SER A 348 -13.26 10.11 -13.74
C SER A 348 -13.62 9.32 -12.49
N SER A 349 -14.90 9.30 -12.13
CA SER A 349 -15.39 8.57 -10.96
C SER A 349 -16.60 7.70 -11.32
N ALA A 350 -16.53 6.40 -11.04
CA ALA A 350 -17.59 5.42 -11.26
C ALA A 350 -18.04 4.83 -9.92
N PHE A 351 -19.27 5.12 -9.50
CA PHE A 351 -19.85 4.61 -8.25
C PHE A 351 -21.03 3.69 -8.55
N GLY A 352 -20.93 2.40 -8.22
CA GLY A 352 -21.99 1.40 -8.37
C GLY A 352 -21.48 0.09 -8.98
N ASN A 353 -22.21 -1.00 -8.75
CA ASN A 353 -21.94 -2.30 -9.37
C ASN A 353 -21.99 -2.16 -10.90
N GLY A 354 -20.89 -2.43 -11.60
CA GLY A 354 -20.83 -2.31 -13.06
C GLY A 354 -20.90 -0.88 -13.61
N ALA A 355 -20.72 0.17 -12.80
CA ALA A 355 -20.66 1.54 -13.27
C ALA A 355 -19.42 1.75 -14.16
N VAL A 356 -19.54 2.42 -15.31
CA VAL A 356 -18.43 2.62 -16.27
C VAL A 356 -18.36 4.07 -16.71
N THR A 357 -17.20 4.71 -16.55
CA THR A 357 -16.93 6.03 -17.15
C THR A 357 -16.47 5.87 -18.60
N THR A 358 -16.96 6.74 -19.47
CA THR A 358 -16.66 6.78 -20.90
C THR A 358 -15.91 8.05 -21.32
N LEU A 359 -15.87 9.07 -20.45
CA LEU A 359 -15.20 10.36 -20.70
C LEU A 359 -14.32 10.78 -19.52
N ALA A 360 -13.31 11.61 -19.81
CA ALA A 360 -12.51 12.27 -18.78
C ALA A 360 -13.36 13.29 -17.99
N ASN A 361 -13.03 13.49 -16.71
CA ASN A 361 -13.77 14.36 -15.78
C ASN A 361 -15.25 13.98 -15.57
N GLN A 362 -15.65 12.76 -15.93
CA GLN A 362 -17.01 12.28 -15.80
C GLN A 362 -17.24 11.64 -14.42
N VAL A 363 -18.41 11.89 -13.83
CA VAL A 363 -18.93 11.12 -12.69
C VAL A 363 -20.11 10.27 -13.15
N VAL A 364 -20.06 8.96 -12.90
CA VAL A 364 -21.13 8.00 -13.17
C VAL A 364 -21.62 7.43 -11.84
N LEU A 365 -22.93 7.54 -11.61
CA LEU A 365 -23.63 7.01 -10.42
C LEU A 365 -24.60 5.91 -10.87
N GLY A 366 -24.29 4.66 -10.56
CA GLY A 366 -25.02 3.46 -11.00
C GLY A 366 -24.53 2.89 -12.33
N ASN A 367 -25.15 1.78 -12.75
CA ASN A 367 -24.93 1.18 -14.07
C ASN A 367 -26.13 1.45 -14.99
N THR A 368 -26.08 0.94 -16.22
CA THR A 368 -27.14 1.13 -17.22
C THR A 368 -28.49 0.48 -16.88
N SER A 369 -28.55 -0.38 -15.86
CA SER A 369 -29.80 -0.98 -15.35
C SER A 369 -30.48 -0.16 -14.26
N ILE A 370 -29.78 0.83 -13.67
CA ILE A 370 -30.36 1.73 -12.68
C ILE A 370 -31.18 2.80 -13.41
N ALA A 371 -32.51 2.75 -13.22
CA ALA A 371 -33.43 3.71 -13.81
C ALA A 371 -33.44 5.08 -13.11
N GLU A 372 -33.20 5.11 -11.80
CA GLU A 372 -33.23 6.33 -10.99
C GLU A 372 -32.16 6.33 -9.89
N VAL A 373 -31.43 7.44 -9.76
CA VAL A 373 -30.60 7.75 -8.58
C VAL A 373 -31.41 8.67 -7.67
N LYS A 374 -31.84 8.16 -6.51
CA LYS A 374 -32.68 8.92 -5.56
C LYS A 374 -31.82 9.74 -4.60
N THR A 375 -32.16 11.02 -4.42
CA THR A 375 -31.56 11.90 -3.41
C THR A 375 -32.64 12.35 -2.41
N ALA A 376 -32.34 12.34 -1.11
CA ALA A 376 -33.29 12.80 -0.09
C ALA A 376 -33.49 14.34 -0.09
N GLY A 377 -32.61 15.07 -0.79
CA GLY A 377 -32.61 16.53 -0.90
C GLY A 377 -32.22 17.01 -2.30
N LYS A 378 -31.94 18.32 -2.41
CA LYS A 378 -31.51 18.96 -3.65
C LYS A 378 -30.13 18.44 -4.09
N LEU A 379 -29.96 18.19 -5.38
CA LEU A 379 -28.68 17.84 -5.98
C LEU A 379 -28.07 19.08 -6.64
N ASN A 380 -26.91 19.52 -6.18
CA ASN A 380 -26.19 20.64 -6.78
C ASN A 380 -25.15 20.11 -7.78
N ILE A 381 -25.13 20.66 -9.00
CA ILE A 381 -24.20 20.28 -10.08
C ILE A 381 -23.54 21.55 -10.63
N GLY A 382 -22.23 21.74 -10.46
CA GLY A 382 -21.51 22.92 -10.99
C GLY A 382 -20.24 23.31 -10.21
N ARG A 383 -19.58 24.40 -10.63
CA ARG A 383 -18.40 24.99 -9.96
C ARG A 383 -18.83 26.11 -8.99
N THR A 384 -18.11 26.21 -7.88
CA THR A 384 -18.40 27.16 -6.78
C THR A 384 -18.10 28.62 -7.12
N ASP A 385 -17.37 28.93 -8.20
CA ASP A 385 -16.76 30.25 -8.37
C ASP A 385 -17.50 31.24 -9.27
N ASN A 386 -18.65 30.91 -9.90
CA ASN A 386 -19.34 31.86 -10.81
C ASN A 386 -20.88 31.71 -10.92
N ASN A 387 -21.62 31.46 -9.83
CA ASN A 387 -23.10 31.33 -9.88
C ASN A 387 -23.61 30.25 -10.87
N THR A 388 -22.77 29.27 -11.22
CA THR A 388 -23.03 28.21 -12.23
C THR A 388 -23.52 26.90 -11.62
N ASN A 389 -23.86 26.88 -10.32
CA ASN A 389 -24.39 25.70 -9.66
C ASN A 389 -25.84 25.48 -10.08
N TYR A 390 -26.12 24.42 -10.84
CA TYR A 390 -27.48 23.94 -11.07
C TYR A 390 -27.98 23.17 -9.86
N ILE A 391 -28.94 23.75 -9.16
CA ILE A 391 -29.64 23.14 -8.03
C ILE A 391 -30.86 22.41 -8.57
N MET A 392 -30.77 21.08 -8.70
CA MET A 392 -31.86 20.24 -9.18
C MET A 392 -32.96 20.10 -8.12
N PRO A 393 -34.26 20.12 -8.51
CA PRO A 393 -35.36 19.90 -7.59
C PRO A 393 -35.36 18.44 -7.08
N ASN A 394 -35.75 18.23 -5.81
CA ASN A 394 -35.79 16.92 -5.16
C ASN A 394 -37.11 16.16 -5.39
N THR A 395 -38.00 16.68 -6.23
CA THR A 395 -39.27 16.05 -6.61
C THR A 395 -39.38 15.97 -8.13
N ARG A 396 -40.11 14.96 -8.63
CA ARG A 396 -40.45 14.85 -10.05
C ARG A 396 -41.44 15.95 -10.43
N GLY A 397 -41.31 16.50 -11.64
CA GLY A 397 -42.28 17.40 -12.22
C GLY A 397 -43.60 16.68 -12.52
N ALA A 398 -44.69 17.45 -12.54
CA ALA A 398 -45.95 16.99 -13.11
C ALA A 398 -45.81 16.79 -14.63
N ASN A 399 -46.80 16.11 -15.24
CA ASN A 399 -46.86 15.97 -16.68
C ASN A 399 -46.79 17.35 -17.37
N ASN A 400 -46.05 17.45 -18.47
CA ASN A 400 -45.83 18.67 -19.22
C ASN A 400 -45.08 19.78 -18.48
N GLN A 401 -44.31 19.48 -17.43
CA GLN A 401 -43.36 20.43 -16.85
C GLN A 401 -41.95 20.22 -17.42
N VAL A 402 -41.21 21.30 -17.64
CA VAL A 402 -39.80 21.31 -18.02
C VAL A 402 -38.95 21.86 -16.89
N LEU A 403 -37.70 21.42 -16.81
CA LEU A 403 -36.71 22.02 -15.91
C LEU A 403 -36.25 23.35 -16.50
N GLN A 404 -36.46 24.43 -15.76
CA GLN A 404 -36.04 25.78 -16.15
C GLN A 404 -35.11 26.36 -15.09
N THR A 405 -33.99 26.94 -15.53
CA THR A 405 -33.09 27.72 -14.67
C THR A 405 -33.64 29.13 -14.44
N ASP A 406 -33.48 29.66 -13.23
CA ASP A 406 -33.78 31.07 -12.91
C ASP A 406 -32.62 32.04 -13.24
N GLY A 407 -31.57 31.57 -13.92
CA GLY A 407 -30.37 32.35 -14.21
C GLY A 407 -29.45 32.57 -13.00
N SER A 408 -29.88 32.16 -11.80
CA SER A 408 -29.12 32.20 -10.55
C SER A 408 -28.71 30.80 -10.08
N GLY A 409 -28.84 29.79 -10.95
CA GLY A 409 -28.46 28.41 -10.68
C GLY A 409 -29.60 27.54 -10.12
N ASN A 410 -30.74 28.08 -9.68
CA ASN A 410 -31.85 27.20 -9.29
C ASN A 410 -32.52 26.63 -10.53
N VAL A 411 -32.71 25.31 -10.55
CA VAL A 411 -33.51 24.63 -11.55
C VAL A 411 -34.84 24.24 -10.92
N THR A 412 -35.95 24.60 -11.56
CA THR A 412 -37.30 24.27 -11.06
C THR A 412 -38.16 23.70 -12.17
N TRP A 413 -39.07 22.80 -11.80
CA TRP A 413 -40.13 22.37 -12.72
C TRP A 413 -41.07 23.53 -12.98
N LYS A 414 -41.14 23.95 -14.23
CA LYS A 414 -42.11 24.93 -14.71
C LYS A 414 -42.96 24.23 -15.75
N THR A 415 -44.27 24.36 -15.65
CA THR A 415 -45.12 24.16 -16.83
C THR A 415 -44.59 25.17 -17.85
N PRO A 416 -44.16 24.76 -19.06
CA PRO A 416 -43.96 25.70 -20.14
C PRO A 416 -45.27 26.47 -20.22
N THR A 417 -45.26 27.70 -19.73
CA THR A 417 -46.27 28.64 -20.17
C THR A 417 -46.10 28.61 -21.67
N ALA A 418 -47.16 28.25 -22.39
CA ALA A 418 -47.28 28.81 -23.71
C ALA A 418 -47.05 30.31 -23.49
N GLY A 419 -45.86 30.82 -23.83
CA GLY A 419 -45.79 32.19 -24.30
C GLY A 419 -46.81 32.17 -25.42
N GLY A 420 -48.01 32.66 -25.11
CA GLY A 420 -49.23 32.27 -25.83
C GLY A 420 -48.95 32.38 -27.30
N SER A 421 -49.17 31.30 -28.07
CA SER A 421 -48.82 31.17 -29.49
C SER A 421 -48.47 32.50 -30.13
N VAL A 422 -47.23 32.97 -29.99
CA VAL A 422 -46.75 33.96 -30.95
C VAL A 422 -46.18 33.08 -32.03
N ALA A 423 -47.11 32.50 -32.82
CA ALA A 423 -46.78 32.32 -34.23
C ALA A 423 -46.05 33.59 -34.65
N PRO A 424 -44.83 33.49 -35.23
CA PRO A 424 -44.01 34.65 -35.52
C PRO A 424 -44.91 35.72 -36.12
N LYS A 425 -44.91 36.92 -35.52
CA LYS A 425 -45.81 37.98 -35.99
C LYS A 425 -45.30 38.40 -37.34
N TYR A 426 -46.00 37.92 -38.35
CA TYR A 426 -45.71 38.06 -39.76
C TYR A 426 -46.82 38.86 -40.44
N GLY A 427 -46.42 39.71 -41.37
CA GLY A 427 -47.31 40.35 -42.33
C GLY A 427 -46.60 40.55 -43.63
N GLU A 428 -47.26 40.24 -44.75
CA GLU A 428 -46.79 40.57 -46.09
C GLU A 428 -47.89 41.23 -46.92
N ILE A 429 -47.51 42.26 -47.67
CA ILE A 429 -48.31 42.81 -48.77
C ILE A 429 -47.47 42.82 -50.05
N PHE A 430 -48.11 42.59 -51.19
CA PHE A 430 -47.45 42.62 -52.50
C PHE A 430 -48.26 43.46 -53.48
N LEU A 431 -47.57 44.06 -54.46
CA LEU A 431 -48.22 44.83 -55.51
C LEU A 431 -49.00 43.89 -56.44
N LYS A 432 -50.31 44.10 -56.55
CA LYS A 432 -51.25 43.23 -57.30
C LYS A 432 -51.16 43.44 -58.80
N ASP A 433 -51.13 44.69 -59.23
CA ASP A 433 -51.14 45.11 -60.62
C ASP A 433 -49.97 46.06 -60.88
N ASP A 434 -49.42 46.07 -62.08
CA ASP A 434 -48.38 47.03 -62.46
C ASP A 434 -48.91 48.45 -62.26
N VAL A 435 -48.10 49.30 -61.65
CA VAL A 435 -48.50 50.68 -61.36
C VAL A 435 -47.64 51.67 -62.11
N ASP A 436 -48.31 52.48 -62.93
CA ASP A 436 -47.75 53.68 -63.48
C ASP A 436 -47.83 54.81 -62.44
N PHE A 437 -46.68 55.31 -62.02
CA PHE A 437 -46.54 56.34 -61.01
C PHE A 437 -45.87 57.58 -61.59
N GLN A 438 -46.53 58.74 -61.46
CA GLN A 438 -46.02 60.02 -61.92
C GLN A 438 -45.83 60.95 -60.73
N PHE A 439 -44.61 61.46 -60.53
CA PHE A 439 -44.38 62.45 -59.47
C PHE A 439 -45.13 63.75 -59.81
N SER A 440 -45.57 64.51 -58.80
CA SER A 440 -46.19 65.83 -59.02
C SER A 440 -45.15 66.95 -58.90
N GLN A 441 -45.41 68.09 -59.52
CA GLN A 441 -44.59 69.29 -59.40
C GLN A 441 -44.54 69.83 -57.95
N TYR A 442 -45.61 69.62 -57.18
CA TYR A 442 -45.81 70.23 -55.85
C TYR A 442 -45.75 69.24 -54.66
N ASN A 443 -45.79 67.93 -54.91
CA ASN A 443 -45.66 66.93 -53.85
C ASN A 443 -44.36 66.16 -54.02
N ASP A 444 -43.47 66.28 -53.03
CA ASP A 444 -42.15 65.64 -53.04
C ASP A 444 -42.19 64.18 -52.58
N ASN A 445 -43.29 63.79 -51.89
CA ASN A 445 -43.49 62.49 -51.26
C ASN A 445 -44.89 61.99 -51.59
N LEU A 446 -44.99 60.86 -52.28
CA LEU A 446 -46.29 60.32 -52.68
C LEU A 446 -46.35 58.82 -52.32
N ALA A 447 -47.43 58.45 -51.63
CA ALA A 447 -47.71 57.06 -51.29
C ALA A 447 -47.87 56.25 -52.58
N LEU A 448 -47.32 55.03 -52.61
CA LEU A 448 -47.57 54.14 -53.73
C LEU A 448 -49.10 53.91 -53.89
N PRO A 449 -49.65 53.89 -55.12
CA PRO A 449 -51.09 53.76 -55.38
C PRO A 449 -51.72 52.50 -54.80
N ALA A 450 -53.03 52.59 -54.51
CA ALA A 450 -53.95 51.60 -53.91
C ALA A 450 -54.08 50.27 -54.68
N SER A 451 -52.98 49.56 -54.83
CA SER A 451 -52.85 48.36 -55.66
C SER A 451 -52.13 47.23 -54.94
N PHE A 452 -51.71 47.40 -53.68
CA PHE A 452 -51.21 46.27 -52.90
C PHE A 452 -52.36 45.36 -52.49
N ALA A 453 -52.21 44.06 -52.76
CA ALA A 453 -53.08 43.04 -52.20
C ALA A 453 -52.56 42.64 -50.81
N ALA A 454 -53.50 42.37 -49.90
CA ALA A 454 -53.18 41.73 -48.63
C ALA A 454 -52.62 40.32 -48.90
N GLY A 455 -51.39 40.06 -48.46
CA GLY A 455 -50.80 38.72 -48.42
C GLY A 455 -51.19 37.99 -47.13
N ASN A 456 -50.23 37.33 -46.48
CA ASN A 456 -50.49 36.57 -45.27
C ASN A 456 -50.25 37.42 -44.02
N GLY A 457 -51.23 37.47 -43.11
CA GLY A 457 -51.18 38.23 -41.87
C GLY A 457 -51.39 37.32 -40.67
N SER A 458 -50.54 37.46 -39.67
CA SER A 458 -50.65 36.76 -38.39
C SER A 458 -51.40 37.61 -37.34
N ALA A 459 -51.70 37.03 -36.18
CA ALA A 459 -52.39 37.74 -35.10
C ALA A 459 -51.66 39.04 -34.71
N ASN A 460 -52.41 40.14 -34.59
CA ASN A 460 -51.93 41.50 -34.29
C ASN A 460 -51.19 42.21 -35.45
N VAL A 461 -51.37 41.74 -36.68
CA VAL A 461 -50.89 42.40 -37.89
C VAL A 461 -52.05 42.54 -38.88
N ASP A 462 -52.49 43.77 -39.09
CA ASP A 462 -53.51 44.10 -40.08
C ASP A 462 -52.85 44.49 -41.41
N LEU A 463 -53.32 43.90 -42.50
CA LEU A 463 -52.88 44.23 -43.85
C LEU A 463 -53.84 45.26 -44.43
N LEU A 464 -53.37 46.49 -44.59
CA LEU A 464 -54.12 47.61 -45.13
C LEU A 464 -53.73 47.87 -46.59
N LEU A 465 -54.55 48.65 -47.29
CA LEU A 465 -54.28 49.06 -48.66
C LEU A 465 -52.96 49.86 -48.71
N ASN A 466 -51.90 49.20 -49.19
CA ASN A 466 -50.51 49.69 -49.33
C ASN A 466 -49.69 49.85 -48.03
N GLY A 467 -50.14 49.28 -46.91
CA GLY A 467 -49.39 49.35 -45.67
C GLY A 467 -49.67 48.21 -44.71
N ILE A 468 -48.77 48.01 -43.76
CA ILE A 468 -48.92 47.01 -42.69
C ILE A 468 -49.13 47.74 -41.37
N ARG A 469 -50.22 47.44 -40.65
CA ARG A 469 -50.49 47.99 -39.32
C ARG A 469 -50.23 46.94 -38.25
N TYR A 470 -49.42 47.30 -37.26
CA TYR A 470 -49.24 46.47 -36.08
C TYR A 470 -50.27 46.84 -35.02
N THR A 471 -51.19 45.93 -34.68
CA THR A 471 -52.28 46.14 -33.71
C THR A 471 -52.00 45.53 -32.34
N GLY A 472 -50.79 45.00 -32.14
CA GLY A 472 -50.37 44.43 -30.87
C GLY A 472 -49.88 45.51 -29.90
N SER A 473 -49.81 45.16 -28.61
CA SER A 473 -49.10 46.00 -27.62
C SER A 473 -47.66 46.26 -28.08
N PRO A 474 -47.06 47.44 -27.79
CA PRO A 474 -45.67 47.71 -28.13
C PRO A 474 -44.80 46.55 -27.64
N SER A 475 -44.28 45.78 -28.60
CA SER A 475 -43.42 44.63 -28.28
C SER A 475 -42.16 45.16 -27.61
N SER A 476 -41.57 44.44 -26.65
CA SER A 476 -40.19 44.69 -26.24
C SER A 476 -39.18 44.14 -27.28
N ALA A 477 -39.61 43.18 -28.11
CA ALA A 477 -38.83 42.60 -29.18
C ALA A 477 -38.99 43.39 -30.51
N PRO A 478 -37.88 43.68 -31.22
CA PRO A 478 -37.93 44.41 -32.49
C PRO A 478 -38.44 43.53 -33.64
N PHE A 479 -38.86 44.16 -34.74
CA PHE A 479 -39.26 43.49 -35.97
C PHE A 479 -38.20 43.66 -37.05
N LYS A 480 -37.99 42.61 -37.84
CA LYS A 480 -37.32 42.69 -39.13
C LYS A 480 -38.35 43.15 -40.17
N VAL A 481 -38.15 44.35 -40.71
CA VAL A 481 -38.97 44.93 -41.78
C VAL A 481 -38.18 44.88 -43.08
N THR A 482 -38.72 44.23 -44.10
CA THR A 482 -38.11 44.17 -45.43
C THR A 482 -39.07 44.72 -46.47
N TYR A 483 -38.63 45.67 -47.28
CA TYR A 483 -39.36 46.06 -48.48
C TYR A 483 -38.50 45.86 -49.72
N THR A 484 -39.11 45.32 -50.76
CA THR A 484 -38.51 45.16 -52.09
C THR A 484 -39.35 45.93 -53.10
N ILE A 485 -38.72 46.69 -53.97
CA ILE A 485 -39.38 47.46 -55.03
C ILE A 485 -38.68 47.17 -56.34
N THR A 486 -39.46 46.71 -57.32
CA THR A 486 -38.99 46.52 -58.69
C THR A 486 -39.66 47.53 -59.59
N TYR A 487 -38.88 48.39 -60.24
CA TYR A 487 -39.39 49.49 -61.04
C TYR A 487 -38.57 49.72 -62.30
N LYS A 488 -39.16 50.42 -63.27
CA LYS A 488 -38.50 50.90 -64.49
C LYS A 488 -38.94 52.33 -64.75
N VAL A 489 -38.01 53.18 -65.15
CA VAL A 489 -38.35 54.53 -65.61
C VAL A 489 -38.89 54.41 -67.03
N MET A 490 -40.08 54.94 -67.29
CA MET A 490 -40.70 54.83 -68.62
C MET A 490 -40.17 55.89 -69.56
N ASN A 491 -39.45 55.47 -70.60
CA ASN A 491 -39.04 56.35 -71.70
C ASN A 491 -40.24 56.61 -72.64
N GLY A 492 -40.72 57.85 -72.71
CA GLY A 492 -41.92 58.17 -73.51
C GLY A 492 -42.41 59.62 -73.58
N MET A 493 -41.80 60.56 -72.85
CA MET A 493 -41.83 61.99 -73.20
C MET A 493 -40.43 62.55 -72.97
N ILE A 494 -39.93 63.27 -73.98
CA ILE A 494 -38.52 63.51 -74.32
C ILE A 494 -37.90 64.65 -73.45
N PRO A 495 -36.63 65.06 -73.66
CA PRO A 495 -35.53 65.07 -72.71
C PRO A 495 -35.32 66.46 -72.08
N TYR A 496 -36.03 66.86 -71.01
CA TYR A 496 -35.73 68.12 -70.29
C TYR A 496 -36.18 68.10 -68.83
N ALA A 497 -35.66 67.14 -68.06
CA ALA A 497 -35.55 67.25 -66.60
C ALA A 497 -34.11 66.87 -66.17
N PRO A 498 -33.09 67.70 -66.47
CA PRO A 498 -31.69 67.40 -66.15
C PRO A 498 -31.39 67.29 -64.64
N ASP A 499 -32.33 67.71 -63.79
CA ASP A 499 -32.09 67.92 -62.38
C ASP A 499 -32.54 66.76 -61.48
N ILE A 500 -33.38 65.84 -61.95
CA ILE A 500 -33.82 64.69 -61.13
C ILE A 500 -32.98 63.46 -61.51
N LYS A 501 -31.96 63.17 -60.69
CA LYS A 501 -30.97 62.11 -60.97
C LYS A 501 -31.24 60.80 -60.23
N SER A 502 -32.11 60.81 -59.21
CA SER A 502 -32.41 59.63 -58.40
C SER A 502 -33.85 59.63 -57.87
N VAL A 503 -34.39 58.42 -57.66
CA VAL A 503 -35.61 58.18 -56.91
C VAL A 503 -35.22 57.69 -55.51
N GLU A 504 -35.88 58.23 -54.48
CA GLU A 504 -35.79 57.73 -53.11
C GLU A 504 -36.97 56.81 -52.81
N PHE A 505 -36.70 55.63 -52.27
CA PHE A 505 -37.72 54.80 -51.62
C PHE A 505 -37.44 54.73 -50.12
N TYR A 506 -38.49 54.82 -49.30
CA TYR A 506 -38.36 54.80 -47.85
C TYR A 506 -39.64 54.31 -47.17
N LEU A 507 -39.54 53.97 -45.89
CA LEU A 507 -40.71 53.65 -45.07
C LEU A 507 -41.22 54.91 -44.36
N SER A 508 -42.54 55.10 -44.38
CA SER A 508 -43.21 56.15 -43.61
C SER A 508 -44.17 55.56 -42.58
N LYS A 509 -44.49 56.37 -41.57
CA LYS A 509 -45.41 56.01 -40.48
C LYS A 509 -46.71 56.82 -40.62
N ASN A 510 -47.86 56.15 -40.72
CA ASN A 510 -49.18 56.77 -40.95
C ASN A 510 -49.21 57.74 -42.14
N ASN A 511 -48.50 57.40 -43.21
CA ASN A 511 -48.36 58.24 -44.40
C ASN A 511 -47.68 59.60 -44.13
N SER A 512 -47.02 59.77 -42.99
CA SER A 512 -46.38 61.02 -42.54
C SER A 512 -44.96 60.77 -42.04
N GLY A 513 -44.00 61.56 -42.53
CA GLY A 513 -42.61 61.50 -42.05
C GLY A 513 -41.85 60.23 -42.46
N ARG A 514 -40.60 60.44 -42.86
CA ARG A 514 -39.64 59.38 -43.19
C ARG A 514 -39.15 58.69 -41.91
N ILE A 515 -39.17 57.37 -41.86
CA ILE A 515 -38.51 56.62 -40.78
C ILE A 515 -37.00 56.68 -41.05
N PRO A 516 -36.18 57.25 -40.14
CA PRO A 516 -34.75 57.40 -40.34
C PRO A 516 -34.08 56.07 -40.68
N SER A 517 -33.04 56.11 -41.51
CA SER A 517 -32.25 54.94 -41.92
C SER A 517 -32.98 53.90 -42.77
N THR A 518 -34.24 54.13 -43.18
CA THR A 518 -34.99 53.20 -44.06
C THR A 518 -34.90 53.55 -45.55
N SER A 519 -34.23 54.64 -45.91
CA SER A 519 -34.19 55.10 -47.29
C SER A 519 -33.11 54.46 -48.13
N ILE A 520 -33.42 54.35 -49.41
CA ILE A 520 -32.49 53.96 -50.45
C ILE A 520 -32.69 54.86 -51.68
N TYR A 521 -31.58 55.32 -52.24
CA TYR A 521 -31.53 56.16 -53.42
C TYR A 521 -31.08 55.31 -54.60
N THR A 522 -31.74 55.49 -55.74
CA THR A 522 -31.44 54.72 -56.94
C THR A 522 -31.47 55.63 -58.16
N GLU A 523 -30.42 55.56 -58.97
CA GLU A 523 -30.19 56.46 -60.09
C GLU A 523 -31.18 56.20 -61.24
N ILE A 524 -31.59 57.27 -61.91
CA ILE A 524 -32.50 57.27 -63.06
C ILE A 524 -31.63 57.25 -64.32
N THR A 525 -30.99 56.12 -64.65
CA THR A 525 -29.96 56.11 -65.70
C THR A 525 -30.26 55.31 -66.96
N ASP A 526 -31.38 54.58 -67.11
CA ASP A 526 -31.77 53.95 -68.39
C ASP A 526 -33.19 53.33 -68.35
N ASP A 527 -33.72 52.91 -69.51
CA ASP A 527 -34.97 52.15 -69.71
C ASP A 527 -34.92 50.70 -69.14
N LYS A 528 -34.11 50.48 -68.11
CA LYS A 528 -33.85 49.19 -67.47
C LYS A 528 -34.75 48.97 -66.25
N ILE A 529 -34.96 47.69 -65.93
CA ILE A 529 -35.66 47.28 -64.71
C ILE A 529 -34.64 47.25 -63.56
N HIS A 530 -34.97 47.92 -62.46
CA HIS A 530 -34.19 47.98 -61.23
C HIS A 530 -34.98 47.32 -60.10
N THR A 531 -34.29 46.50 -59.29
CA THR A 531 -34.84 45.93 -58.06
C THR A 531 -34.02 46.39 -56.88
N VAL A 532 -34.71 46.90 -55.85
CA VAL A 532 -34.09 47.41 -54.64
C VAL A 532 -34.73 46.75 -53.43
N THR A 533 -33.92 46.21 -52.51
CA THR A 533 -34.38 45.59 -51.27
C THR A 533 -33.72 46.27 -50.08
N VAL A 534 -34.53 46.64 -49.08
CA VAL A 534 -34.06 47.20 -47.82
C VAL A 534 -34.54 46.34 -46.66
N VAL A 535 -33.61 45.95 -45.79
CA VAL A 535 -33.88 45.22 -44.55
C VAL A 535 -33.49 46.10 -43.36
N LYS A 536 -34.42 46.31 -42.42
CA LYS A 536 -34.18 47.08 -41.20
C LYS A 536 -34.78 46.40 -39.99
N ILE A 537 -34.13 46.58 -38.85
CA ILE A 537 -34.67 46.18 -37.55
C ILE A 537 -35.32 47.41 -36.93
N LEU A 538 -36.62 47.37 -36.73
CA LEU A 538 -37.43 48.50 -36.25
C LEU A 538 -38.31 48.07 -35.08
N GLN A 539 -38.49 48.97 -34.12
CA GLN A 539 -39.58 48.84 -33.16
C GLN A 539 -40.87 49.28 -33.84
N LEU A 540 -41.87 48.39 -33.89
CA LEU A 540 -43.19 48.75 -34.40
C LEU A 540 -44.08 49.23 -33.25
N ASP A 541 -44.67 50.40 -33.44
CA ASP A 541 -45.56 51.02 -32.48
C ASP A 541 -46.99 50.50 -32.67
N ALA A 542 -47.71 50.34 -31.55
CA ALA A 542 -49.08 49.86 -31.57
C ALA A 542 -50.02 50.83 -32.33
N GLU A 543 -50.91 50.27 -33.14
CA GLU A 543 -51.90 50.97 -33.96
C GLU A 543 -51.31 51.90 -35.02
N GLN A 544 -50.03 51.71 -35.38
CA GLN A 544 -49.37 52.51 -36.41
C GLN A 544 -49.23 51.72 -37.71
N THR A 545 -49.45 52.40 -38.84
CA THR A 545 -49.37 51.78 -40.17
C THR A 545 -48.09 52.20 -40.88
N TYR A 546 -47.39 51.23 -41.45
CA TYR A 546 -46.12 51.40 -42.13
C TYR A 546 -46.31 51.25 -43.64
N PHE A 547 -45.87 52.25 -44.40
CA PHE A 547 -46.05 52.34 -45.85
C PHE A 547 -44.71 52.43 -46.57
N ILE A 548 -44.65 51.88 -47.79
CA ILE A 548 -43.59 52.22 -48.74
C ILE A 548 -43.99 53.54 -49.42
N GLN A 549 -43.10 54.53 -49.39
CA GLN A 549 -43.25 55.78 -50.13
C GLN A 549 -42.13 55.96 -51.14
N ALA A 550 -42.44 56.69 -52.20
CA ALA A 550 -41.47 57.16 -53.17
C ALA A 550 -41.36 58.68 -53.10
N GLY A 551 -40.13 59.19 -53.12
CA GLY A 551 -39.82 60.60 -53.16
C GLY A 551 -38.80 60.93 -54.25
N LYS A 552 -38.69 62.22 -54.59
CA LYS A 552 -37.63 62.75 -55.46
C LYS A 552 -36.56 63.44 -54.61
N THR A 553 -35.31 63.39 -55.04
CA THR A 553 -34.19 63.94 -54.28
C THR A 553 -34.00 65.45 -54.42
N ASP A 554 -34.59 66.07 -55.44
CA ASP A 554 -34.28 67.44 -55.84
C ASP A 554 -35.55 68.26 -56.15
N SER A 555 -35.54 69.54 -55.76
CA SER A 555 -36.63 70.49 -56.03
C SER A 555 -36.71 70.77 -57.52
N ALA A 556 -37.78 70.30 -58.16
CA ALA A 556 -38.05 70.59 -59.57
C ALA A 556 -38.20 72.11 -59.77
N THR A 557 -37.57 72.67 -60.80
CA THR A 557 -37.82 74.05 -61.23
C THR A 557 -39.30 74.22 -61.60
N PRO A 558 -39.94 75.39 -61.37
CA PRO A 558 -41.32 75.61 -61.80
C PRO A 558 -41.44 75.37 -63.31
N ASN A 559 -42.32 74.45 -63.72
CA ASN A 559 -42.56 73.94 -65.09
C ASN A 559 -41.73 72.72 -65.56
N ALA A 560 -40.91 72.09 -64.72
CA ALA A 560 -40.26 70.82 -65.09
C ALA A 560 -41.26 69.65 -65.16
N GLN A 561 -41.17 68.83 -66.21
CA GLN A 561 -41.89 67.56 -66.30
C GLN A 561 -41.26 66.53 -65.36
N THR A 562 -42.08 65.85 -64.58
CA THR A 562 -41.65 64.87 -63.59
C THR A 562 -41.49 63.47 -64.19
N PRO A 563 -40.52 62.65 -63.71
CA PRO A 563 -40.34 61.31 -64.22
C PRO A 563 -41.57 60.44 -63.95
N LYS A 564 -41.89 59.57 -64.91
CA LYS A 564 -42.91 58.52 -64.77
C LYS A 564 -42.18 57.19 -64.55
N ILE A 565 -42.44 56.55 -63.42
CA ILE A 565 -41.90 55.23 -63.09
C ILE A 565 -43.01 54.20 -63.19
N LYS A 566 -42.72 53.04 -63.76
CA LYS A 566 -43.58 51.86 -63.71
C LYS A 566 -43.06 50.94 -62.63
N ILE A 567 -43.90 50.59 -61.67
CA ILE A 567 -43.57 49.65 -60.60
C ILE A 567 -44.24 48.32 -60.94
N PHE A 568 -43.47 47.25 -60.92
CA PHE A 568 -43.92 45.95 -61.39
C PHE A 568 -44.59 45.14 -60.28
N ALA A 569 -45.72 44.52 -60.62
CA ALA A 569 -46.44 43.59 -59.76
C ALA A 569 -45.60 42.34 -59.44
N ASN A 570 -45.95 41.63 -58.36
CA ASN A 570 -45.36 40.35 -57.94
C ASN A 570 -43.83 40.34 -57.65
N MET A 571 -43.14 41.46 -57.84
CA MET A 571 -41.72 41.67 -57.50
C MET A 571 -41.52 42.86 -56.56
N THR A 572 -42.61 43.42 -56.06
CA THR A 572 -42.65 44.53 -55.11
C THR A 572 -43.47 44.12 -53.89
N ASN A 573 -42.86 44.12 -52.70
CA ASN A 573 -43.50 43.71 -51.46
C ASN A 573 -43.00 44.49 -50.23
N LEU A 574 -43.79 44.44 -49.15
CA LEU A 574 -43.43 44.87 -47.81
C LEU A 574 -43.72 43.70 -46.86
N THR A 575 -42.75 43.35 -46.02
CA THR A 575 -42.84 42.26 -45.04
C THR A 575 -42.40 42.74 -43.66
N ILE A 576 -43.05 42.23 -42.62
CA ILE A 576 -42.60 42.34 -41.23
C ILE A 576 -42.54 40.96 -40.59
N GLU A 577 -41.52 40.72 -39.75
CA GLU A 577 -41.31 39.46 -39.02
C GLU A 577 -40.79 39.78 -37.61
N SER A 578 -41.41 39.22 -36.57
CA SER A 578 -40.92 39.37 -35.18
C SER A 578 -39.64 38.57 -34.95
N LEU A 579 -38.64 39.19 -34.29
CA LEU A 579 -37.36 38.57 -33.92
C LEU A 579 -37.40 37.84 -32.57
#